data_AF-A0A2T0X705-F1
#
_entry.id   AF-A0A2T0X705-F1
#
_cell.length_a   1.000
_cell.length_b   1.000
_cell.length_c   1.000
_cell.angle_alpha   90.00
_cell.angle_beta   90.00
_cell.angle_gamma   90.00
#
_symmetry.space_group_name_H-M   'P 1'
#
loop_
_entity.id
_entity.type
_entity.pdbx_description
1 polymer ?
#
loop_
_entity_poly.entity_id
_entity_poly.type
_entity_poly.pdbx_seq_one_letter_code
_entity_poly.pdbx_strand_id
1 'polypeptide(L)'
;MSDPDPQQPAIPELRFLKVLVTTLTVTMILGVLAIVALLVTRLPDGTVPLPDALDLPEGAEPVAFTRGPDWLAVATPDAILIYDAAGTLRRTVELR
;
A
#
# COMPACT_ATOMS: atom_id res chain seq x y z
N MET A 1 -56.76 -9.66 16.83
CA MET A 1 -55.72 -10.33 17.62
C MET A 1 -54.49 -9.43 17.54
N SER A 2 -54.36 -8.48 18.47
CA SER A 2 -53.20 -7.59 18.55
C SER A 2 -52.52 -7.94 19.85
N ASP A 3 -51.45 -8.72 19.77
CA ASP A 3 -50.55 -8.90 20.90
C ASP A 3 -49.77 -7.59 21.09
N PRO A 4 -49.79 -6.98 22.29
CA PRO A 4 -48.82 -5.96 22.62
C PRO A 4 -47.50 -6.67 22.91
N ASP A 5 -46.49 -6.44 22.06
CA ASP A 5 -45.12 -6.87 22.33
C ASP A 5 -44.67 -6.24 23.66
N PRO A 6 -44.47 -7.02 24.74
CA PRO A 6 -44.08 -6.45 26.01
C PRO A 6 -42.66 -5.93 25.85
N GLN A 7 -42.48 -4.62 25.98
CA GLN A 7 -41.15 -4.02 26.11
C GLN A 7 -40.48 -4.58 27.36
N GLN A 8 -39.73 -5.67 27.19
CA GLN A 8 -38.97 -6.33 28.24
C GLN A 8 -37.99 -5.30 28.82
N PRO A 9 -38.05 -4.97 30.12
CA PRO A 9 -37.09 -4.04 30.70
C PRO A 9 -35.70 -4.66 30.59
N ALA A 10 -34.84 -4.09 29.73
CA ALA A 10 -33.50 -4.61 29.49
C ALA A 10 -32.73 -4.68 30.83
N ILE A 11 -32.42 -5.90 31.27
CA ILE A 11 -31.68 -6.24 32.48
C ILE A 11 -30.36 -5.43 32.50
N PRO A 12 -29.95 -4.80 33.62
CA PRO A 12 -28.77 -3.92 33.67
C PRO A 12 -27.48 -4.56 33.12
N GLU A 13 -27.30 -5.86 33.34
CA GLU A 13 -26.16 -6.64 32.83
C GLU A 13 -26.09 -6.68 31.30
N LEU A 14 -27.24 -6.79 30.60
CA LEU A 14 -27.28 -6.77 29.14
C LEU A 14 -26.91 -5.39 28.57
N ARG A 15 -27.28 -4.31 29.28
CA ARG A 15 -26.89 -2.94 28.89
C ARG A 15 -25.38 -2.75 29.04
N PHE A 16 -24.80 -3.27 30.13
CA PHE A 16 -23.35 -3.25 30.33
C PHE A 16 -22.62 -4.01 29.22
N LEU A 17 -23.07 -5.23 28.91
CA LEU A 17 -22.49 -6.03 27.82
C LEU A 17 -22.61 -5.31 26.47
N LYS A 18 -23.76 -4.70 26.17
CA LYS A 18 -23.96 -3.93 24.94
C LYS A 18 -23.01 -2.74 24.83
N VAL A 19 -22.83 -1.97 25.91
CA VAL A 19 -21.90 -0.83 25.93
C VAL A 19 -20.46 -1.32 25.76
N LEU A 20 -20.05 -2.34 26.50
CA LEU A 20 -18.70 -2.90 26.43
C LEU A 20 -18.35 -3.39 25.02
N VAL A 21 -19.25 -4.17 24.41
CA VAL A 21 -19.04 -4.68 23.05
C VAL A 21 -19.01 -3.53 22.05
N THR A 22 -19.90 -2.56 22.17
CA THR A 22 -19.91 -1.39 21.28
C THR A 22 -18.60 -0.60 21.38
N THR A 23 -18.11 -0.35 22.60
CA THR A 23 -16.83 0.33 22.82
C THR A 23 -15.66 -0.47 22.24
N LEU A 24 -15.67 -1.79 22.42
CA LEU A 24 -14.64 -2.66 21.86
C LEU A 24 -14.66 -2.62 20.33
N THR A 25 -15.84 -2.71 19.71
CA THR A 25 -16.00 -2.60 18.26
C THR A 25 -15.50 -1.25 17.75
N VAL A 26 -15.87 -0.15 18.40
CA VAL A 26 -15.40 1.20 18.02
C VAL A 26 -13.88 1.29 18.11
N THR A 27 -13.28 0.82 19.20
CA THR A 27 -11.82 0.84 19.39
C THR A 27 -11.11 0.00 18.34
N MET A 28 -11.63 -1.18 18.01
CA MET A 28 -11.07 -2.05 16.98
C MET A 28 -11.09 -1.38 15.59
N ILE A 29 -12.20 -0.71 15.26
CA ILE A 29 -12.31 0.06 14.01
C ILE A 29 -11.29 1.21 14.00
N LEU A 30 -11.19 1.98 15.07
CA LEU A 30 -10.22 3.08 15.17
C LEU A 30 -8.77 2.59 15.03
N GLY A 31 -8.43 1.45 15.62
CA GLY A 31 -7.11 0.84 15.48
C GLY A 31 -6.79 0.49 14.02
N VAL A 32 -7.71 -0.16 13.31
CA VAL A 32 -7.54 -0.48 11.88
C VAL A 32 -7.42 0.79 11.04
N LEU A 33 -8.28 1.79 11.27
CA LEU A 33 -8.20 3.07 10.56
C LEU A 33 -6.87 3.78 10.80
N ALA A 34 -6.35 3.75 12.02
CA ALA A 34 -5.03 4.32 12.34
C ALA A 34 -3.91 3.59 11.58
N ILE A 35 -3.94 2.25 11.51
CA ILE A 35 -2.98 1.46 10.73
C ILE A 35 -3.05 1.82 9.25
N VAL A 36 -4.27 1.90 8.68
CA VAL A 36 -4.48 2.27 7.27
C VAL A 36 -3.98 3.69 7.01
N ALA A 37 -4.30 4.65 7.87
CA ALA A 37 -3.85 6.03 7.75
C ALA A 37 -2.32 6.13 7.85
N LEU A 38 -1.70 5.41 8.79
CA LEU A 38 -0.24 5.33 8.90
C LEU A 38 0.37 4.70 7.65
N LEU A 39 -0.20 3.62 7.13
CA LEU A 39 0.26 3.02 5.89
C LEU A 39 0.20 4.01 4.74
N VAL A 40 -0.93 4.67 4.50
CA VAL A 40 -1.08 5.64 3.40
C VAL A 40 -0.13 6.82 3.55
N THR A 41 0.03 7.37 4.77
CA THR A 41 0.92 8.53 5.00
C THR A 41 2.40 8.18 5.03
N ARG A 42 2.75 6.93 5.32
CA ARG A 42 4.14 6.45 5.34
C ARG A 42 4.56 5.79 4.04
N LEU A 43 3.62 5.33 3.21
CA LEU A 43 3.95 4.83 1.89
C LEU A 43 4.44 6.03 1.07
N PRO A 44 5.65 5.99 0.50
CA PRO A 44 6.14 7.10 -0.29
C PRO A 44 5.26 7.27 -1.53
N ASP A 45 4.58 8.40 -1.66
CA ASP A 45 3.81 8.83 -2.85
C ASP A 45 4.69 9.10 -4.10
N GLY A 46 5.99 8.83 -4.01
CA GLY A 46 6.95 9.04 -5.07
C GLY A 46 6.80 7.99 -6.15
N THR A 47 5.88 8.20 -7.08
CA THR A 47 6.08 7.71 -8.45
C THR A 47 6.19 8.92 -9.34
N VAL A 48 7.41 9.43 -9.52
CA VAL A 48 7.64 10.37 -10.62
C VAL A 48 7.28 9.64 -11.92
N PRO A 49 6.51 10.26 -12.83
CA PRO A 49 6.17 9.64 -14.10
C PRO A 49 7.46 9.27 -14.84
N LEU A 50 7.63 7.98 -15.07
CA LEU A 50 8.68 7.45 -15.94
C LEU A 50 8.15 7.47 -17.39
N PRO A 51 9.04 7.53 -18.39
CA PRO A 51 8.65 7.48 -19.78
C PRO A 51 7.94 6.16 -20.13
N ASP A 52 6.99 6.22 -21.06
CA ASP A 52 6.21 5.06 -21.51
C ASP A 52 7.05 4.04 -22.29
N ALA A 53 8.16 4.49 -22.88
CA ALA A 53 9.13 3.68 -23.59
C ALA A 53 10.55 4.10 -23.22
N LEU A 54 11.45 3.13 -23.10
CA LEU A 54 12.85 3.34 -22.78
C LEU A 54 13.71 2.54 -23.78
N ASP A 55 14.54 3.24 -24.54
CA ASP A 55 15.50 2.59 -25.45
C ASP A 55 16.71 2.10 -24.65
N LEU A 56 16.99 0.80 -24.74
CA LEU A 56 18.15 0.20 -24.11
C LEU A 56 19.40 0.36 -25.01
N PRO A 57 20.58 0.60 -24.41
CA PRO A 57 21.83 0.65 -25.16
C PRO A 57 22.17 -0.70 -25.79
N GLU A 58 22.84 -0.67 -26.94
CA GLU A 58 23.48 -1.82 -27.61
C GLU A 58 22.59 -3.06 -27.82
N GLY A 59 21.27 -2.89 -27.91
CA GLY A 59 20.34 -4.02 -28.05
C GLY A 59 20.28 -4.93 -26.82
N ALA A 60 20.65 -4.40 -25.65
CA ALA A 60 20.63 -5.14 -24.41
C ALA A 60 19.24 -5.73 -24.13
N GLU A 61 19.21 -7.01 -23.78
CA GLU A 61 17.96 -7.73 -23.55
C GLU A 61 17.51 -7.57 -22.09
N PRO A 62 16.36 -6.91 -21.83
CA PRO A 62 15.88 -6.70 -20.47
C PRO A 62 15.33 -8.01 -19.90
N VAL A 63 15.90 -8.45 -18.78
CA VAL A 63 15.46 -9.65 -18.06
C VAL A 63 14.50 -9.29 -16.94
N ALA A 64 14.74 -8.16 -16.25
CA ALA A 64 13.88 -7.65 -15.20
C ALA A 64 13.96 -6.12 -15.13
N PHE A 65 12.93 -5.48 -14.59
CA PHE A 65 12.94 -4.06 -14.28
C PHE A 65 12.40 -3.81 -12.87
N THR A 66 12.93 -2.79 -12.20
CA THR A 66 12.49 -2.35 -10.87
C THR A 66 12.40 -0.83 -10.85
N ARG A 67 11.27 -0.32 -10.36
CA ARG A 67 11.01 1.12 -10.28
C ARG A 67 11.20 1.61 -8.85
N GLY A 68 12.06 2.60 -8.67
CA GLY A 68 12.15 3.39 -7.47
C GLY A 68 11.40 4.73 -7.62
N PRO A 69 11.47 5.61 -6.61
CA PRO A 69 10.69 6.85 -6.62
C PRO A 69 11.00 7.79 -7.79
N ASP A 70 12.30 7.92 -8.12
CA ASP A 70 12.83 8.84 -9.13
C ASP A 70 13.77 8.14 -10.13
N TRP A 71 13.70 6.81 -10.22
CA TRP A 71 14.64 6.01 -11.00
C TRP A 71 14.06 4.66 -11.45
N LEU A 72 14.66 4.10 -12.49
CA LEU A 72 14.34 2.79 -13.05
C LEU A 72 15.62 1.98 -13.16
N ALA A 73 15.68 0.78 -12.56
CA ALA A 73 16.72 -0.18 -12.90
C ALA A 73 16.18 -1.18 -13.90
N VAL A 74 16.99 -1.49 -14.90
CA VAL A 74 16.76 -2.57 -15.85
C VAL A 74 17.94 -3.53 -15.73
N ALA A 75 17.65 -4.77 -15.36
CA ALA A 75 18.62 -5.84 -15.30
C ALA A 75 18.70 -6.54 -16.65
N THR A 76 19.91 -6.73 -17.13
CA THR A 76 20.27 -7.50 -18.33
C THR A 76 21.14 -8.69 -17.89
N PRO A 77 21.47 -9.64 -18.78
CA PRO A 77 22.31 -10.78 -18.41
C PRO A 77 23.68 -10.38 -17.84
N ASP A 78 24.24 -9.27 -18.34
CA ASP A 78 25.62 -8.86 -18.04
C ASP A 78 25.71 -7.63 -17.12
N ALA A 79 24.61 -6.88 -16.94
CA ALA A 79 24.65 -5.63 -16.19
C ALA A 79 23.29 -5.21 -15.59
N ILE A 80 23.34 -4.25 -14.67
CA ILE A 80 22.19 -3.50 -14.17
C ILE A 80 22.34 -2.06 -14.64
N LEU A 81 21.38 -1.60 -15.45
CA LEU A 81 21.30 -0.26 -16.01
C LEU A 81 20.35 0.58 -15.15
N ILE A 82 20.85 1.67 -14.57
CA ILE A 82 20.06 2.57 -13.72
C ILE A 82 19.80 3.86 -14.49
N TYR A 83 18.53 4.11 -14.75
CA TYR A 83 18.00 5.32 -15.39
C TYR A 83 17.34 6.21 -14.35
N ASP A 84 17.30 7.51 -14.61
CA ASP A 84 16.43 8.40 -13.85
C ASP A 84 15.01 8.48 -14.40
N ALA A 85 14.16 9.24 -13.71
CA ALA A 85 12.78 9.43 -14.13
C ALA A 85 12.62 10.08 -15.51
N ALA A 86 13.64 10.77 -16.04
CA ALA A 86 13.63 11.30 -17.40
C ALA A 86 14.07 10.26 -18.45
N GLY A 87 14.43 9.04 -18.04
CA GLY A 87 14.94 7.99 -18.91
C GLY A 87 16.43 8.14 -19.26
N THR A 88 17.17 8.99 -18.55
CA THR A 88 18.61 9.17 -18.80
C THR A 88 19.40 8.13 -18.03
N LEU A 89 20.28 7.38 -18.72
CA LEU A 89 21.16 6.40 -18.09
C LEU A 89 22.14 7.12 -17.15
N ARG A 90 22.04 6.83 -15.85
CA ARG A 90 22.92 7.40 -14.80
C ARG A 90 24.07 6.49 -14.44
N ARG A 91 23.84 5.17 -14.44
CA ARG A 91 24.84 4.22 -13.98
C ARG A 91 24.65 2.86 -14.64
N THR A 92 25.77 2.22 -14.92
CA THR A 92 25.84 0.81 -15.29
C THR A 92 26.61 0.07 -14.21
N VAL A 93 26.08 -1.06 -13.76
CA VAL A 93 26.74 -1.97 -12.80
C VAL A 93 26.91 -3.31 -13.48
N GLU A 94 28.14 -3.71 -13.76
CA GLU A 94 28.42 -5.01 -14.37
C GLU A 94 28.25 -6.15 -13.36
N LEU A 95 27.72 -7.27 -13.83
CA LEU A 95 27.57 -8.51 -13.09
C LEU A 95 28.76 -9.40 -13.46
N ARG A 96 29.75 -9.50 -12.58
CA ARG A 96 30.98 -10.30 -12.77
C ARG A 96 30.90 -11.62 -12.01
#